data_AF-A0A0K1K2P0-F1
#
_entry.id   AF-A0A0K1K2P0-F1
#
_cell.length_a   1.000
_cell.length_b   1.000
_cell.length_c   1.000
_cell.angle_alpha   90.00
_cell.angle_beta   90.00
_cell.angle_gamma   90.00
#
_symmetry.space_group_name_H-M   'P 1'
#
loop_
_entity.id
_entity.type
_entity.pdbx_description
1 polymer ?
#
loop_
_entity_poly.entity_id
_entity_poly.type
_entity_poly.pdbx_seq_one_letter_code
_entity_poly.pdbx_strand_id
1 'polypeptide(L)'
;MVAGVGMSGMIETLFVIGPRELSERPDKILEKIFTFFDQNPDVPYVVLTSEDGPLVRDDYRPEGTKAILEDGYYIPPYPDVSTLFVLARRERVDSLRPFVFKDVNRMGDVYVLNEHGIGRRLFLAYLDLKKRVPSPTLNGPYHVGRQPTFPEWLEEAKKFAARPEIIGSDKLNFYDIKTLGRHHPPRNWKPTPWFPVPWSEDQLRKFDSLPTLGFLHRPVFIKTSDERGRPLRQRQDREEALYRGWQEALQTLPEAERAIGPVRLAYSTLGNTEQTINFHGLLRQIAAGGGQKFDPSKQTQVIDTDRRLGDTGATTFFMQMAIGVIGSYREGGVSAALNMRDPLEASLVFISPPPEDKRGTRFGEDPLKNKSTPVIDPRNYDDPRLH
;
A
#
# COMPACT_ATOMS: atom_id res chain seq x y z
N MET A 1 7.64 -1.36 7.05
CA MET A 1 8.21 -2.34 6.09
C MET A 1 7.17 -2.71 5.05
N VAL A 2 7.55 -3.11 3.82
CA VAL A 2 6.60 -3.49 2.76
C VAL A 2 6.59 -5.01 2.60
N ALA A 3 5.48 -5.64 2.99
CA ALA A 3 5.34 -7.09 3.11
C ALA A 3 4.99 -7.79 1.77
N GLY A 4 5.43 -9.05 1.63
CA GLY A 4 5.44 -9.80 0.37
C GLY A 4 4.07 -10.28 -0.16
N VAL A 5 4.13 -11.02 -1.29
CA VAL A 5 2.96 -11.48 -2.07
C VAL A 5 1.88 -12.19 -1.24
N GLY A 6 2.30 -12.99 -0.25
CA GLY A 6 1.38 -13.74 0.62
C GLY A 6 0.42 -12.84 1.40
N MET A 7 0.89 -11.69 1.89
CA MET A 7 0.11 -10.79 2.75
C MET A 7 -0.85 -9.90 1.99
N SER A 8 -0.61 -9.69 0.70
CA SER A 8 -1.51 -8.91 -0.17
C SER A 8 -2.73 -9.70 -0.66
N GLY A 9 -2.81 -11.00 -0.37
CA GLY A 9 -3.84 -11.90 -0.92
C GLY A 9 -3.71 -12.12 -2.44
N MET A 10 -2.64 -11.60 -3.06
CA MET A 10 -2.41 -11.64 -4.51
C MET A 10 -1.87 -13.00 -5.00
N ILE A 11 -1.79 -14.00 -4.13
CA ILE A 11 -1.32 -15.37 -4.46
C ILE A 11 -2.19 -16.07 -5.53
N GLU A 12 -3.38 -15.54 -5.79
CA GLU A 12 -4.34 -16.07 -6.78
C GLU A 12 -4.58 -15.12 -7.97
N THR A 13 -3.85 -14.01 -8.05
CA THR A 13 -3.95 -13.03 -9.13
C THR A 13 -2.65 -12.92 -9.89
N LEU A 14 -2.69 -12.38 -11.11
CA LEU A 14 -1.47 -12.03 -11.84
C LEU A 14 -0.83 -10.83 -11.12
N PHE A 15 0.41 -10.98 -10.65
CA PHE A 15 1.13 -9.92 -9.97
C PHE A 15 2.58 -9.81 -10.45
N VAL A 16 3.11 -8.60 -10.31
CA VAL A 16 4.54 -8.31 -10.39
C VAL A 16 4.92 -7.61 -9.08
N ILE A 17 6.05 -8.01 -8.51
CA ILE A 17 6.52 -7.49 -7.22
C ILE A 17 7.30 -6.20 -7.47
N GLY A 18 6.89 -5.10 -6.85
CA GLY A 18 7.67 -3.86 -6.86
C GLY A 18 8.87 -3.90 -5.89
N PRO A 19 9.74 -2.87 -5.92
CA PRO A 19 10.81 -2.71 -4.94
C PRO A 19 10.24 -2.61 -3.51
N ARG A 20 11.04 -3.03 -2.52
CA ARG A 20 10.70 -2.96 -1.09
C ARG A 20 11.52 -1.88 -0.41
N GLU A 21 10.93 -1.28 0.61
CA GLU A 21 11.61 -0.30 1.45
C GLU A 21 11.59 -0.79 2.91
N LEU A 22 12.76 -1.24 3.37
CA LEU A 22 13.02 -1.60 4.75
C LEU A 22 13.71 -0.41 5.41
N SER A 23 12.89 0.49 5.95
CA SER A 23 13.31 1.76 6.55
C SER A 23 12.33 2.12 7.66
N GLU A 24 12.82 2.85 8.67
CA GLU A 24 11.98 3.49 9.69
C GLU A 24 11.10 4.61 9.09
N ARG A 25 11.44 5.08 7.89
CA ARG A 25 10.78 6.19 7.17
C ARG A 25 10.60 5.84 5.70
N PRO A 26 9.68 4.92 5.37
CA PRO A 26 9.48 4.44 3.99
C PRO A 26 8.61 5.38 3.15
N ASP A 27 8.29 6.59 3.63
CA ASP A 27 7.35 7.54 3.04
C ASP A 27 7.60 7.83 1.55
N LYS A 28 8.89 7.88 1.15
CA LYS A 28 9.32 8.12 -0.24
C LYS A 28 8.90 7.03 -1.22
N ILE A 29 8.47 5.86 -0.74
CA ILE A 29 7.90 4.85 -1.62
C ILE A 29 6.67 5.38 -2.37
N LEU A 30 5.94 6.34 -1.79
CA LEU A 30 4.76 6.90 -2.42
C LEU A 30 5.11 7.68 -3.70
N GLU A 31 6.16 8.51 -3.67
CA GLU A 31 6.66 9.20 -4.87
C GLU A 31 7.26 8.23 -5.88
N LYS A 32 7.92 7.16 -5.43
CA LYS A 32 8.38 6.09 -6.32
C LYS A 32 7.20 5.43 -7.07
N ILE A 33 6.04 5.26 -6.43
CA ILE A 33 4.83 4.73 -7.06
C ILE A 33 4.26 5.73 -8.09
N PHE A 34 4.21 7.03 -7.78
CA PHE A 34 3.78 8.04 -8.75
C PHE A 34 4.71 8.07 -9.97
N THR A 35 6.02 8.11 -9.75
CA THR A 35 7.03 8.06 -10.81
C THR A 35 6.91 6.78 -11.64
N PHE A 36 6.65 5.66 -10.98
CA PHE A 36 6.42 4.38 -11.65
C PHE A 36 5.20 4.43 -12.58
N PHE A 37 4.09 5.02 -12.13
CA PHE A 37 2.92 5.23 -12.97
C PHE A 37 3.20 6.16 -14.15
N ASP A 38 3.98 7.22 -13.95
CA ASP A 38 4.38 8.14 -15.02
C ASP A 38 5.21 7.44 -16.10
N GLN A 39 6.12 6.56 -15.69
CA GLN A 39 6.98 5.79 -16.59
C GLN A 39 6.25 4.62 -17.27
N ASN A 40 5.17 4.12 -16.67
CA ASN A 40 4.44 2.94 -17.13
C ASN A 40 2.93 3.24 -17.24
N PRO A 41 2.49 4.02 -18.24
CA PRO A 41 1.13 4.54 -18.34
C PRO A 41 0.05 3.46 -18.57
N ASP A 42 0.43 2.26 -18.98
CA ASP A 42 -0.43 1.09 -19.18
C ASP A 42 -0.78 0.36 -17.88
N VAL A 43 -0.06 0.62 -16.79
CA VAL A 43 -0.30 -0.06 -15.50
C VAL A 43 -1.55 0.51 -14.80
N PRO A 44 -2.60 -0.28 -14.55
CA PRO A 44 -3.87 0.19 -13.99
C PRO A 44 -3.89 0.25 -12.47
N TYR A 45 -3.04 -0.49 -11.75
CA TYR A 45 -2.92 -0.36 -10.30
C TYR A 45 -1.59 -0.84 -9.74
N VAL A 46 -1.30 -0.40 -8.51
CA VAL A 46 -0.26 -0.93 -7.63
C VAL A 46 -0.93 -1.30 -6.30
N VAL A 47 -0.55 -2.45 -5.74
CA VAL A 47 -0.89 -2.81 -4.36
C VAL A 47 0.26 -2.39 -3.47
N LEU A 48 0.03 -1.42 -2.59
CA LEU A 48 0.99 -0.99 -1.58
C LEU A 48 0.60 -1.62 -0.25
N THR A 49 1.50 -2.41 0.32
CA THR A 49 1.40 -2.96 1.67
C THR A 49 2.39 -2.26 2.58
N SER A 50 1.99 -1.95 3.81
CA SER A 50 2.93 -1.60 4.87
C SER A 50 2.60 -2.38 6.12
N GLU A 51 3.63 -2.80 6.82
CA GLU A 51 3.55 -3.52 8.07
C GLU A 51 4.68 -3.07 9.00
N ASP A 52 4.36 -2.95 10.27
CA ASP A 52 5.34 -2.80 11.34
C ASP A 52 4.82 -3.55 12.58
N GLY A 53 5.73 -4.07 13.38
CA GLY A 53 5.41 -4.88 14.55
C GLY A 53 6.66 -5.59 15.09
N PRO A 54 6.65 -6.05 16.35
CA PRO A 54 7.79 -6.70 16.97
C PRO A 54 8.30 -7.91 16.18
N LEU A 55 7.39 -8.75 15.70
CA LEU A 55 7.75 -9.94 14.92
C LEU A 55 8.41 -9.59 13.60
N VAL A 56 7.83 -8.66 12.86
CA VAL A 56 8.38 -8.23 11.56
C VAL A 56 9.73 -7.55 11.77
N ARG A 57 9.88 -6.72 12.81
CA ARG A 57 11.16 -6.08 13.13
C ARG A 57 12.22 -7.11 13.51
N ASP A 58 11.84 -8.18 14.21
CA ASP A 58 12.75 -9.27 14.55
C ASP A 58 13.17 -10.08 13.31
N ASP A 59 12.22 -10.39 12.41
CA ASP A 59 12.48 -11.15 11.18
C ASP A 59 13.45 -10.44 10.21
N TYR A 60 13.40 -9.11 10.17
CA TYR A 60 14.23 -8.28 9.28
C TYR A 60 15.40 -7.59 10.01
N ARG A 61 15.71 -7.99 11.25
CA ARG A 61 16.84 -7.41 11.98
C ARG A 61 18.18 -7.75 11.32
N PRO A 62 19.20 -6.88 11.41
CA PRO A 62 20.53 -7.21 10.91
C PRO A 62 21.10 -8.46 11.60
N GLU A 63 21.90 -9.22 10.87
CA GLU A 63 22.54 -10.42 11.42
C GLU A 63 23.46 -10.06 12.60
N GLY A 64 23.38 -10.84 13.68
CA GLY A 64 24.18 -10.62 14.89
C GLY A 64 23.62 -9.58 15.88
N THR A 65 22.48 -8.94 15.62
CA THR A 65 21.83 -8.06 16.61
C THR A 65 21.05 -8.86 17.67
N LYS A 66 20.76 -8.26 18.83
CA LYS A 66 19.87 -8.88 19.84
C LYS A 66 18.48 -9.07 19.23
N ALA A 67 17.83 -10.19 19.56
CA ALA A 67 16.41 -10.39 19.27
C ALA A 67 15.56 -9.33 19.98
N ILE A 68 14.53 -8.86 19.30
CA ILE A 68 13.51 -7.93 19.77
C ILE A 68 12.42 -8.70 20.52
N LEU A 69 12.07 -9.89 20.02
CA LEU A 69 11.13 -10.78 20.70
C LEU A 69 11.79 -11.43 21.92
N GLU A 70 11.11 -11.33 23.06
CA GLU A 70 11.49 -12.00 24.30
C GLU A 70 10.43 -13.07 24.64
N ASP A 71 10.86 -14.20 25.20
CA ASP A 71 9.93 -15.22 25.69
C ASP A 71 9.25 -14.74 26.98
N GLY A 72 7.92 -14.74 27.02
CA GLY A 72 7.14 -14.42 28.22
C GLY A 72 6.00 -13.42 27.98
N TYR A 73 5.40 -12.94 29.08
CA TYR A 73 4.31 -11.96 29.05
C TYR A 73 4.87 -10.54 29.18
N TYR A 74 4.75 -9.74 28.12
CA TYR A 74 5.11 -8.32 28.11
C TYR A 74 4.17 -7.54 27.20
N ILE A 75 4.09 -6.23 27.41
CA ILE A 75 3.41 -5.32 26.49
C ILE A 75 4.45 -4.92 25.44
N PRO A 76 4.23 -5.21 24.15
CA PRO A 76 5.19 -4.81 23.13
C PRO A 76 5.34 -3.29 23.03
N PRO A 77 6.55 -2.78 22.74
CA PRO A 77 6.80 -1.34 22.66
C PRO A 77 6.10 -0.67 21.45
N TYR A 78 5.76 -1.45 20.43
CA TYR A 78 5.04 -1.01 19.23
C TYR A 78 3.90 -1.98 18.97
N PRO A 79 2.70 -1.49 18.57
CA PRO A 79 1.61 -2.36 18.15
C PRO A 79 1.94 -3.05 16.82
N ASP A 80 1.38 -4.24 16.62
CA ASP A 80 1.30 -4.82 15.28
C ASP A 80 0.34 -3.99 14.43
N VAL A 81 0.86 -3.47 13.33
CA VAL A 81 0.13 -2.57 12.46
C VAL A 81 0.37 -2.94 11.01
N SER A 82 -0.70 -2.95 10.22
CA SER A 82 -0.62 -3.11 8.78
C SER A 82 -1.60 -2.20 8.05
N THR A 83 -1.24 -1.86 6.82
CA THR A 83 -2.10 -1.15 5.88
C THR A 83 -1.94 -1.76 4.50
N LEU A 84 -3.02 -1.74 3.72
CA LEU A 84 -3.03 -2.19 2.33
C LEU A 84 -3.83 -1.19 1.51
N PHE A 85 -3.22 -0.70 0.43
CA PHE A 85 -3.85 0.19 -0.53
C PHE A 85 -3.83 -0.45 -1.91
N VAL A 86 -4.97 -0.38 -2.61
CA VAL A 86 -5.03 -0.58 -4.06
C VAL A 86 -5.05 0.80 -4.70
N LEU A 87 -3.88 1.28 -5.13
CA LEU A 87 -3.73 2.57 -5.81
C LEU A 87 -3.99 2.35 -7.29
N ALA A 88 -5.11 2.87 -7.81
CA ALA A 88 -5.60 2.52 -9.14
C ALA A 88 -5.81 3.73 -10.06
N ARG A 89 -5.41 3.58 -11.33
CA ARG A 89 -5.80 4.40 -12.48
C ARG A 89 -6.82 3.61 -13.29
N ARG A 90 -8.08 3.70 -12.87
CA ARG A 90 -9.15 2.80 -13.31
C ARG A 90 -9.37 2.86 -14.82
N GLU A 91 -9.17 4.02 -15.44
CA GLU A 91 -9.30 4.24 -16.88
C GLU A 91 -8.28 3.43 -17.70
N ARG A 92 -7.14 3.04 -17.11
CA ARG A 92 -6.11 2.26 -17.83
C ARG A 92 -6.50 0.81 -18.04
N VAL A 93 -7.42 0.29 -17.23
CA VAL A 93 -7.91 -1.09 -17.38
C VAL A 93 -8.63 -1.31 -18.72
N ASP A 94 -9.21 -0.26 -19.31
CA ASP A 94 -9.98 -0.35 -20.54
C ASP A 94 -9.15 -0.87 -21.72
N SER A 95 -7.85 -0.56 -21.72
CA SER A 95 -6.89 -1.09 -22.71
C SER A 95 -6.68 -2.62 -22.61
N LEU A 96 -6.91 -3.21 -21.44
CA LEU A 96 -6.75 -4.65 -21.19
C LEU A 96 -8.03 -5.44 -21.50
N ARG A 97 -9.21 -4.79 -21.46
CA ARG A 97 -10.52 -5.44 -21.63
C ARG A 97 -10.64 -6.32 -22.89
N PRO A 98 -10.14 -5.91 -24.09
CA PRO A 98 -10.23 -6.74 -25.30
C PRO A 98 -9.44 -8.06 -25.21
N PHE A 99 -8.48 -8.15 -24.28
CA PHE A 99 -7.59 -9.29 -24.13
C PHE A 99 -7.97 -10.21 -22.96
N VAL A 100 -9.03 -9.87 -22.23
CA VAL A 100 -9.47 -10.64 -21.08
C VAL A 100 -9.92 -12.02 -21.52
N PHE A 101 -9.56 -13.03 -20.73
CA PHE A 101 -9.83 -14.43 -21.05
C PHE A 101 -10.51 -15.16 -19.89
N LYS A 102 -11.22 -16.23 -20.22
CA LYS A 102 -11.82 -17.10 -19.22
C LYS A 102 -10.80 -18.10 -18.70
N ASP A 103 -10.22 -17.87 -17.52
CA ASP A 103 -9.35 -18.87 -16.87
C ASP A 103 -10.18 -20.01 -16.24
N VAL A 104 -9.52 -21.04 -15.71
CA VAL A 104 -10.15 -22.12 -14.96
C VAL A 104 -10.81 -21.56 -13.69
N ASN A 105 -11.97 -22.10 -13.31
CA ASN A 105 -12.72 -21.66 -12.13
C ASN A 105 -11.86 -21.78 -10.86
N ARG A 106 -11.64 -20.63 -10.19
CA ARG A 106 -10.83 -20.49 -8.98
C ARG A 106 -11.39 -21.20 -7.74
N MET A 107 -12.67 -21.56 -7.74
CA MET A 107 -13.28 -22.36 -6.66
C MET A 107 -13.21 -23.88 -6.93
N GLY A 108 -12.48 -24.29 -7.97
CA GLY A 108 -12.24 -25.69 -8.29
C GLY A 108 -11.14 -26.33 -7.43
N ASP A 109 -10.91 -27.61 -7.70
CA ASP A 109 -9.85 -28.40 -7.08
C ASP A 109 -8.45 -27.80 -7.32
N VAL A 110 -7.60 -27.79 -6.29
CA VAL A 110 -6.25 -27.19 -6.34
C VAL A 110 -5.34 -27.87 -7.36
N TYR A 111 -5.48 -29.17 -7.59
CA TYR A 111 -4.72 -29.92 -8.60
C TYR A 111 -5.12 -29.46 -10.00
N VAL A 112 -6.42 -29.25 -10.24
CA VAL A 112 -6.93 -28.71 -11.51
C VAL A 112 -6.41 -27.28 -11.73
N LEU A 113 -6.39 -26.44 -10.69
CA LEU A 113 -5.82 -25.09 -10.79
C LEU A 113 -4.31 -25.13 -11.06
N ASN A 114 -3.56 -26.02 -10.42
CA ASN A 114 -2.12 -26.15 -10.63
C ASN A 114 -1.79 -26.65 -12.05
N GLU A 115 -2.60 -27.55 -12.61
CA GLU A 115 -2.36 -28.10 -13.95
C GLU A 115 -2.86 -27.16 -15.07
N HIS A 116 -4.00 -26.51 -14.89
CA HIS A 116 -4.71 -25.83 -15.98
C HIS A 116 -4.92 -24.32 -15.76
N GLY A 117 -4.95 -23.83 -14.52
CA GLY A 117 -5.17 -22.41 -14.23
C GLY A 117 -3.96 -21.57 -14.59
N ILE A 118 -4.05 -20.68 -15.58
CA ILE A 118 -2.89 -19.91 -16.04
C ILE A 118 -2.38 -18.97 -14.95
N GLY A 119 -3.29 -18.26 -14.27
CA GLY A 119 -2.91 -17.40 -13.15
C GLY A 119 -2.23 -18.18 -12.03
N ARG A 120 -2.73 -19.38 -11.70
CA ARG A 120 -2.15 -20.26 -10.69
C ARG A 120 -0.77 -20.77 -11.11
N ARG A 121 -0.59 -21.16 -12.37
CA ARG A 121 0.71 -21.61 -12.91
C ARG A 121 1.75 -20.50 -12.89
N LEU A 122 1.36 -19.24 -13.13
CA LEU A 122 2.29 -18.10 -12.96
C LEU A 122 2.73 -17.98 -11.50
N PHE A 123 1.80 -18.11 -10.54
CA PHE A 123 2.17 -18.11 -9.12
C PHE A 123 3.07 -19.30 -8.72
N LEU A 124 2.85 -20.49 -9.28
CA LEU A 124 3.75 -21.63 -9.06
C LEU A 124 5.16 -21.34 -9.60
N ALA A 125 5.29 -20.70 -10.77
CA ALA A 125 6.59 -20.27 -11.29
C ALA A 125 7.30 -19.29 -10.34
N TYR A 126 6.55 -18.41 -9.68
CA TYR A 126 7.08 -17.55 -8.63
C TYR A 126 7.60 -18.35 -7.42
N LEU A 127 6.84 -19.32 -6.92
CA LEU A 127 7.26 -20.18 -5.81
C LEU A 127 8.49 -21.02 -6.15
N ASP A 128 8.59 -21.50 -7.39
CA ASP A 128 9.75 -22.23 -7.86
C ASP A 128 10.98 -21.33 -8.00
N LEU A 129 10.81 -20.08 -8.44
CA LEU A 129 11.89 -19.10 -8.40
C LEU A 129 12.35 -18.84 -6.97
N LYS A 130 11.43 -18.65 -6.02
CA LYS A 130 11.71 -18.43 -4.60
C LYS A 130 12.63 -19.52 -4.02
N LYS A 131 12.42 -20.79 -4.41
CA LYS A 131 13.25 -21.94 -3.98
C LYS A 131 14.62 -21.97 -4.64
N ARG A 132 14.73 -21.50 -5.89
CA ARG A 132 15.97 -21.55 -6.70
C ARG A 132 16.94 -20.41 -6.40
N VAL A 133 16.44 -19.24 -6.00
CA VAL A 133 17.31 -18.08 -5.71
C VAL A 133 18.13 -18.33 -4.44
N PRO A 134 19.47 -18.10 -4.47
CA PRO A 134 20.32 -18.26 -3.30
C PRO A 134 19.86 -17.37 -2.14
N SER A 135 19.76 -17.95 -0.94
CA SER A 135 19.37 -17.24 0.29
C SER A 135 20.57 -17.14 1.24
N PRO A 136 21.00 -15.93 1.62
CA PRO A 136 22.16 -15.76 2.50
C PRO A 136 21.90 -16.19 3.96
N THR A 137 20.65 -16.22 4.43
CA THR A 137 20.33 -16.24 5.87
C THR A 137 19.71 -17.54 6.42
N LEU A 138 19.52 -18.59 5.63
CA LEU A 138 18.80 -19.79 6.09
C LEU A 138 19.43 -21.10 5.58
N ASN A 139 20.51 -21.53 6.24
CA ASN A 139 21.10 -22.87 6.14
C ASN A 139 20.51 -23.81 7.21
N GLY A 140 19.18 -23.96 7.24
CA GLY A 140 18.46 -24.85 8.14
C GLY A 140 17.57 -25.84 7.40
N PRO A 141 17.12 -26.95 8.03
CA PRO A 141 16.40 -28.05 7.37
C PRO A 141 15.04 -27.66 6.77
N TYR A 142 14.53 -26.46 7.06
CA TYR A 142 13.31 -25.88 6.48
C TYR A 142 13.65 -24.76 5.49
N HIS A 143 14.36 -25.09 4.40
CA HIS A 143 14.66 -24.13 3.33
C HIS A 143 13.37 -23.69 2.61
N VAL A 144 12.79 -22.55 3.01
CA VAL A 144 11.62 -21.94 2.36
C VAL A 144 11.96 -20.97 1.23
N GLY A 145 13.25 -20.84 0.89
CA GLY A 145 13.77 -19.93 -0.14
C GLY A 145 13.66 -18.45 0.22
N ARG A 146 14.40 -17.56 -0.47
CA ARG A 146 14.22 -16.11 -0.30
C ARG A 146 13.22 -15.56 -1.31
N GLN A 147 12.58 -14.46 -0.95
CA GLN A 147 11.72 -13.75 -1.89
C GLN A 147 12.57 -13.27 -3.09
N PRO A 148 12.16 -13.57 -4.35
CA PRO A 148 12.84 -13.05 -5.53
C PRO A 148 12.84 -11.53 -5.55
N THR A 149 13.92 -10.96 -6.07
CA THR A 149 13.97 -9.52 -6.38
C THR A 149 13.08 -9.22 -7.57
N PHE A 150 12.74 -7.93 -7.72
CA PHE A 150 11.94 -7.46 -8.83
C PHE A 150 12.53 -7.84 -10.22
N PRO A 151 13.84 -7.62 -10.51
CA PRO A 151 14.42 -8.04 -11.79
C PRO A 151 14.41 -9.56 -12.00
N GLU A 152 14.67 -10.35 -10.96
CA GLU A 152 14.61 -11.82 -11.04
C GLU A 152 13.21 -12.31 -11.42
N TRP A 153 12.17 -11.71 -10.82
CA TRP A 153 10.79 -12.06 -11.14
C TRP A 153 10.40 -11.63 -12.55
N LEU A 154 10.79 -10.44 -13.01
CA LEU A 154 10.49 -9.98 -14.36
C LEU A 154 11.04 -10.94 -15.43
N GLU A 155 12.28 -11.40 -15.27
CA GLU A 155 12.90 -12.33 -16.21
C GLU A 155 12.19 -13.69 -16.22
N GLU A 156 11.82 -14.24 -15.06
CA GLU A 156 11.05 -15.48 -15.01
C GLU A 156 9.62 -15.34 -15.54
N ALA A 157 8.95 -14.22 -15.27
CA ALA A 157 7.62 -13.92 -15.80
C ALA A 157 7.65 -13.79 -17.33
N LYS A 158 8.71 -13.20 -17.90
CA LYS A 158 8.94 -13.13 -19.35
C LYS A 158 9.12 -14.52 -19.97
N LYS A 159 9.91 -15.40 -19.32
CA LYS A 159 10.05 -16.81 -19.75
C LYS A 159 8.72 -17.56 -19.70
N PHE A 160 7.91 -17.31 -18.67
CA PHE A 160 6.58 -17.89 -18.56
C PHE A 160 5.66 -17.41 -19.68
N ALA A 161 5.65 -16.10 -19.95
CA ALA A 161 4.83 -15.49 -20.99
C ALA A 161 5.16 -16.02 -22.39
N ALA A 162 6.43 -16.35 -22.66
CA ALA A 162 6.89 -16.84 -23.96
C ALA A 162 6.55 -18.33 -24.25
N ARG A 163 5.92 -19.03 -23.30
CA ARG A 163 5.59 -20.45 -23.47
C ARG A 163 4.52 -20.64 -24.56
N PRO A 164 4.64 -21.66 -25.43
CA PRO A 164 3.70 -21.88 -26.54
C PRO A 164 2.23 -21.95 -26.12
N GLU A 165 1.94 -22.50 -24.95
CA GLU A 165 0.58 -22.58 -24.41
C GLU A 165 -0.01 -21.25 -23.92
N ILE A 166 0.82 -20.21 -23.77
CA ILE A 166 0.41 -18.85 -23.34
C ILE A 166 0.24 -17.91 -24.54
N ILE A 167 1.25 -17.85 -25.43
CA ILE A 167 1.20 -17.01 -26.64
C ILE A 167 0.29 -17.58 -27.73
N GLY A 168 -0.01 -18.89 -27.66
CA GLY A 168 -0.59 -19.64 -28.76
C GLY A 168 0.45 -19.84 -29.86
N SER A 169 0.69 -21.09 -30.24
CA SER A 169 1.55 -21.39 -31.40
C SER A 169 0.68 -21.76 -32.61
N ASP A 170 1.17 -21.51 -33.83
CA ASP A 170 0.50 -21.97 -35.06
C ASP A 170 0.43 -23.51 -35.16
N LYS A 171 1.14 -24.22 -34.28
CA LYS A 171 1.11 -25.67 -34.14
C LYS A 171 0.21 -26.06 -32.97
N LEU A 172 -0.67 -27.04 -33.16
CA LEU A 172 -1.42 -27.63 -32.04
C LEU A 172 -0.44 -28.18 -30.99
N ASN A 173 -0.45 -27.61 -29.79
CA ASN A 173 0.25 -28.18 -28.64
C ASN A 173 -0.65 -29.22 -27.93
N PHE A 174 -0.06 -30.21 -27.28
CA PHE A 174 -0.76 -31.21 -26.46
C PHE A 174 -1.70 -30.58 -25.41
N TYR A 175 -1.31 -29.43 -24.85
CA TYR A 175 -2.16 -28.68 -23.93
C TYR A 175 -3.38 -28.07 -24.62
N ASP A 176 -3.23 -27.50 -25.82
CA ASP A 176 -4.35 -26.97 -26.61
C ASP A 176 -5.35 -28.07 -26.99
N ILE A 177 -4.85 -29.29 -27.22
CA ILE A 177 -5.67 -30.47 -27.51
C ILE A 177 -6.44 -30.91 -26.26
N LYS A 178 -5.78 -30.97 -25.10
CA LYS A 178 -6.41 -31.33 -23.82
C LYS A 178 -7.47 -30.32 -23.37
N THR A 179 -7.24 -29.03 -23.60
CA THR A 179 -8.16 -27.97 -23.21
C THR A 179 -9.16 -27.62 -24.32
N LEU A 180 -9.00 -28.16 -25.54
CA LEU A 180 -9.77 -27.78 -26.75
C LEU A 180 -9.71 -26.27 -27.04
N GLY A 181 -8.58 -25.62 -26.74
CA GLY A 181 -8.45 -24.16 -26.82
C GLY A 181 -9.32 -23.39 -25.82
N ARG A 182 -9.90 -24.07 -24.82
CA ARG A 182 -10.61 -23.42 -23.71
C ARG A 182 -9.59 -22.95 -22.68
N HIS A 183 -9.76 -21.74 -22.16
CA HIS A 183 -8.89 -21.15 -21.13
C HIS A 183 -7.50 -20.69 -21.59
N HIS A 184 -7.40 -20.11 -22.80
CA HIS A 184 -6.17 -19.48 -23.28
C HIS A 184 -6.34 -17.96 -23.48
N PRO A 185 -5.26 -17.17 -23.32
CA PRO A 185 -5.23 -15.77 -23.73
C PRO A 185 -5.53 -15.61 -25.22
N PRO A 186 -6.09 -14.47 -25.67
CA PRO A 186 -6.25 -14.17 -27.07
C PRO A 186 -4.91 -14.19 -27.82
N ARG A 187 -4.86 -14.79 -29.01
CA ARG A 187 -3.62 -14.97 -29.80
C ARG A 187 -2.94 -13.67 -30.22
N ASN A 188 -3.68 -12.56 -30.25
CA ASN A 188 -3.16 -11.23 -30.55
C ASN A 188 -2.65 -10.48 -29.30
N TRP A 189 -2.69 -11.11 -28.12
CA TRP A 189 -2.11 -10.57 -26.90
C TRP A 189 -0.59 -10.40 -27.05
N LYS A 190 -0.09 -9.24 -26.63
CA LYS A 190 1.34 -8.95 -26.58
C LYS A 190 1.75 -8.80 -25.11
N PRO A 191 2.49 -9.76 -24.55
CA PRO A 191 2.96 -9.65 -23.18
C PRO A 191 3.77 -8.38 -22.94
N THR A 192 3.53 -7.74 -21.80
CA THR A 192 4.36 -6.64 -21.30
C THR A 192 5.08 -7.09 -20.02
N PRO A 193 6.11 -6.35 -19.55
CA PRO A 193 6.75 -6.65 -18.26
C PRO A 193 5.76 -6.69 -17.08
N TRP A 194 4.67 -5.91 -17.16
CA TRP A 194 3.65 -5.79 -16.12
C TRP A 194 2.49 -6.76 -16.30
N PHE A 195 2.24 -7.19 -17.55
CA PHE A 195 1.22 -8.15 -17.93
C PHE A 195 1.86 -9.27 -18.75
N PRO A 196 2.52 -10.25 -18.11
CA PRO A 196 3.01 -11.43 -18.82
C PRO A 196 1.85 -12.23 -19.45
N VAL A 197 0.68 -12.17 -18.82
CA VAL A 197 -0.60 -12.77 -19.24
C VAL A 197 -1.67 -11.68 -19.08
N PRO A 198 -2.69 -11.58 -19.95
CA PRO A 198 -3.79 -10.63 -19.73
C PRO A 198 -4.63 -11.05 -18.52
N TRP A 199 -5.49 -10.17 -18.03
CA TRP A 199 -6.35 -10.52 -16.89
C TRP A 199 -7.38 -11.59 -17.24
N SER A 200 -7.73 -12.40 -16.24
CA SER A 200 -8.92 -13.24 -16.35
C SER A 200 -10.20 -12.42 -16.19
N GLU A 201 -11.31 -12.92 -16.73
CA GLU A 201 -12.65 -12.32 -16.55
C GLU A 201 -12.97 -12.10 -15.08
N ASP A 202 -12.61 -13.05 -14.21
CA ASP A 202 -12.79 -12.92 -12.77
C ASP A 202 -11.94 -11.81 -12.14
N GLN A 203 -10.70 -11.62 -12.58
CA GLN A 203 -9.85 -10.55 -12.08
C GLN A 203 -10.41 -9.18 -12.48
N LEU A 204 -10.83 -9.03 -13.74
CA LEU A 204 -11.47 -7.81 -14.21
C LEU A 204 -12.75 -7.52 -13.43
N ARG A 205 -13.63 -8.52 -13.27
CA ARG A 205 -14.89 -8.39 -12.52
C ARG A 205 -14.64 -7.98 -11.07
N LYS A 206 -13.67 -8.60 -10.38
CA LYS A 206 -13.30 -8.22 -9.01
C LYS A 206 -12.80 -6.77 -8.96
N PHE A 207 -11.91 -6.38 -9.88
CA PHE A 207 -11.40 -5.01 -9.94
C PHE A 207 -12.50 -3.98 -10.20
N ASP A 208 -13.41 -4.26 -11.14
CA ASP A 208 -14.57 -3.39 -11.44
C ASP A 208 -15.52 -3.26 -10.25
N SER A 209 -15.64 -4.31 -9.44
CA SER A 209 -16.49 -4.28 -8.24
C SER A 209 -15.95 -3.43 -7.09
N LEU A 210 -14.63 -3.16 -7.05
CA LEU A 210 -14.03 -2.37 -5.97
C LEU A 210 -14.59 -0.95 -5.94
N PRO A 211 -14.99 -0.39 -4.79
CA PRO A 211 -15.38 1.02 -4.70
C PRO A 211 -14.15 1.92 -4.84
N THR A 212 -14.35 3.12 -5.39
CA THR A 212 -13.35 4.19 -5.26
C THR A 212 -13.55 4.84 -3.90
N LEU A 213 -12.57 4.73 -3.01
CA LEU A 213 -12.66 5.25 -1.64
C LEU A 213 -12.17 6.71 -1.51
N GLY A 214 -11.36 7.17 -2.48
CA GLY A 214 -10.82 8.52 -2.51
C GLY A 214 -9.76 8.64 -3.61
N PHE A 215 -9.29 9.85 -3.82
CA PHE A 215 -8.19 10.15 -4.74
C PHE A 215 -6.99 10.63 -3.94
N LEU A 216 -5.84 10.03 -4.24
CA LEU A 216 -4.57 10.40 -3.63
C LEU A 216 -3.85 11.39 -4.54
N HIS A 217 -3.44 12.52 -3.97
CA HIS A 217 -2.67 13.53 -4.69
C HIS A 217 -1.17 13.27 -4.55
N ARG A 218 -0.35 13.93 -5.39
CA ARG A 218 1.10 13.73 -5.32
C ARG A 218 1.64 14.16 -3.94
N PRO A 219 2.48 13.35 -3.29
CA PRO A 219 3.06 13.73 -2.01
C PRO A 219 4.08 14.87 -2.19
N VAL A 220 4.25 15.67 -1.16
CA VAL A 220 5.27 16.70 -1.04
C VAL A 220 6.18 16.35 0.13
N PHE A 221 7.49 16.36 -0.10
CA PHE A 221 8.51 16.12 0.94
C PHE A 221 9.19 17.43 1.29
N ILE A 222 8.96 17.88 2.51
CA ILE A 222 9.34 19.21 2.97
C ILE A 222 10.64 19.11 3.75
N LYS A 223 11.74 19.58 3.16
CA LYS A 223 13.03 19.60 3.86
C LYS A 223 13.03 20.69 4.92
N THR A 224 13.30 20.31 6.17
CA THR A 224 13.51 21.20 7.32
C THR A 224 14.98 21.23 7.74
N SER A 225 15.88 20.92 6.80
CA SER A 225 17.33 20.87 6.96
C SER A 225 18.06 21.87 6.06
N ASP A 226 19.26 22.28 6.50
CA ASP A 226 20.21 23.08 5.73
C ASP A 226 20.89 22.26 4.63
N GLU A 227 21.65 22.92 3.74
CA GLU A 227 22.40 22.26 2.65
C GLU A 227 23.43 21.22 3.15
N ARG A 228 23.75 21.23 4.46
CA ARG A 228 24.67 20.30 5.11
C ARG A 228 23.95 19.16 5.86
N GLY A 229 22.62 19.05 5.71
CA GLY A 229 21.80 18.00 6.32
C GLY A 229 21.53 18.19 7.82
N ARG A 230 21.78 19.38 8.38
CA ARG A 230 21.45 19.70 9.79
C ARG A 230 20.09 20.38 9.87
N PRO A 231 19.34 20.25 10.97
CA PRO A 231 18.09 20.98 11.12
C PRO A 231 18.31 22.49 10.92
N LEU A 232 17.39 23.16 10.23
CA LEU A 232 17.43 24.62 10.07
C LEU A 232 17.55 25.27 11.45
N ARG A 233 18.40 26.29 11.60
CA ARG A 233 18.77 26.83 12.92
C ARG A 233 17.62 27.54 13.60
N GLN A 234 16.86 28.33 12.87
CA GLN A 234 15.76 29.10 13.45
C GLN A 234 14.45 28.32 13.33
N ARG A 235 13.62 28.43 14.38
CA ARG A 235 12.27 27.86 14.36
C ARG A 235 11.42 28.46 13.24
N GLN A 236 11.55 29.77 13.03
CA GLN A 236 10.78 30.51 12.05
C GLN A 236 11.03 29.99 10.62
N ASP A 237 12.30 29.71 10.27
CA ASP A 237 12.67 29.11 8.98
C ASP A 237 12.01 27.72 8.79
N ARG A 238 11.93 26.91 9.85
CA ARG A 238 11.27 25.59 9.80
C ARG A 238 9.77 25.71 9.60
N GLU A 239 9.12 26.60 10.35
CA GLU A 239 7.68 26.86 10.21
C GLU A 239 7.35 27.40 8.81
N GLU A 240 8.20 28.28 8.27
CA GLU A 240 8.04 28.82 6.92
C GLU A 240 8.23 27.73 5.86
N ALA A 241 9.24 26.86 6.01
CA ALA A 241 9.44 25.71 5.11
C ALA A 241 8.22 24.78 5.11
N LEU A 242 7.67 24.46 6.29
CA LEU A 242 6.43 23.67 6.43
C LEU A 242 5.25 24.34 5.73
N TYR A 243 5.09 25.65 5.89
CA TYR A 243 4.01 26.38 5.24
C TYR A 243 4.18 26.46 3.73
N ARG A 244 5.39 26.67 3.21
CA ARG A 244 5.67 26.61 1.76
C ARG A 244 5.34 25.23 1.19
N GLY A 245 5.76 24.16 1.87
CA GLY A 245 5.43 22.79 1.47
C GLY A 245 3.94 22.48 1.52
N TRP A 246 3.21 23.06 2.49
CA TRP A 246 1.76 23.01 2.53
C TRP A 246 1.11 23.72 1.32
N GLN A 247 1.61 24.90 0.95
CA GLN A 247 1.13 25.62 -0.24
C GLN A 247 1.43 24.86 -1.54
N GLU A 248 2.60 24.24 -1.64
CA GLU A 248 2.97 23.35 -2.76
C GLU A 248 2.00 22.16 -2.84
N ALA A 249 1.71 21.50 -1.71
CA ALA A 249 0.74 20.42 -1.67
C ALA A 249 -0.65 20.88 -2.10
N LEU A 250 -1.07 22.12 -1.77
CA LEU A 250 -2.37 22.65 -2.21
C LEU A 250 -2.45 22.77 -3.74
N GLN A 251 -1.32 23.01 -4.42
CA GLN A 251 -1.29 23.03 -5.89
C GLN A 251 -1.56 21.66 -6.52
N THR A 252 -1.42 20.56 -5.77
CA THR A 252 -1.75 19.22 -6.25
C THR A 252 -3.26 18.97 -6.32
N LEU A 253 -4.06 19.72 -5.54
CA LEU A 253 -5.51 19.59 -5.54
C LEU A 253 -6.15 20.21 -6.79
N PRO A 254 -7.28 19.67 -7.27
CA PRO A 254 -8.14 20.35 -8.24
C PRO A 254 -8.55 21.74 -7.74
N GLU A 255 -8.75 22.69 -8.64
CA GLU A 255 -9.03 24.10 -8.31
C GLU A 255 -10.21 24.26 -7.33
N ALA A 256 -11.31 23.53 -7.56
CA ALA A 256 -12.49 23.55 -6.70
C ALA A 256 -12.19 23.08 -5.26
N GLU A 257 -11.38 22.03 -5.10
CA GLU A 257 -11.00 21.51 -3.78
C GLU A 257 -9.91 22.37 -3.13
N ARG A 258 -9.01 22.95 -3.93
CA ARG A 258 -7.95 23.86 -3.47
C ARG A 258 -8.51 25.11 -2.82
N ALA A 259 -9.60 25.66 -3.37
CA ALA A 259 -10.28 26.83 -2.82
C ALA A 259 -10.88 26.58 -1.42
N ILE A 260 -11.34 25.35 -1.16
CA ILE A 260 -11.89 24.93 0.14
C ILE A 260 -10.75 24.56 1.10
N GLY A 261 -9.75 23.84 0.59
CA GLY A 261 -8.64 23.29 1.36
C GLY A 261 -9.02 22.02 2.13
N PRO A 262 -8.04 21.40 2.82
CA PRO A 262 -8.27 20.26 3.66
C PRO A 262 -9.05 20.63 4.92
N VAL A 263 -10.01 19.76 5.27
CA VAL A 263 -10.87 19.93 6.45
C VAL A 263 -10.46 19.06 7.63
N ARG A 264 -9.59 18.08 7.36
CA ARG A 264 -9.09 17.08 8.31
C ARG A 264 -7.59 16.91 8.15
N LEU A 265 -6.89 16.68 9.25
CA LEU A 265 -5.45 16.50 9.26
C LEU A 265 -5.07 15.40 10.26
N ALA A 266 -4.46 14.32 9.77
CA ALA A 266 -3.83 13.30 10.58
C ALA A 266 -2.31 13.53 10.59
N TYR A 267 -1.71 13.59 11.78
CA TYR A 267 -0.28 13.83 11.92
C TYR A 267 0.40 12.93 12.96
N SER A 268 1.74 12.94 12.96
CA SER A 268 2.60 12.26 13.93
C SER A 268 3.87 13.06 14.10
N THR A 269 4.32 13.21 15.35
CA THR A 269 5.59 13.85 15.71
C THR A 269 6.49 12.91 16.51
N LEU A 270 6.08 11.66 16.73
CA LEU A 270 6.71 10.70 17.63
C LEU A 270 6.91 11.28 19.04
N GLY A 271 5.95 12.09 19.50
CA GLY A 271 6.04 12.79 20.80
C GLY A 271 7.16 13.85 20.89
N ASN A 272 7.83 14.18 19.78
CA ASN A 272 8.88 15.19 19.78
C ASN A 272 8.29 16.59 20.01
N THR A 273 8.68 17.22 21.13
CA THR A 273 8.15 18.52 21.54
C THR A 273 8.43 19.63 20.53
N GLU A 274 9.61 19.66 19.91
CA GLU A 274 9.94 20.68 18.91
C GLU A 274 9.09 20.51 17.65
N GLN A 275 8.87 19.28 17.20
CA GLN A 275 8.01 19.01 16.05
C GLN A 275 6.55 19.35 16.33
N THR A 276 6.06 19.08 17.54
CA THR A 276 4.72 19.49 17.97
C THR A 276 4.57 21.01 17.98
N ILE A 277 5.60 21.75 18.42
CA ILE A 277 5.61 23.22 18.35
C ILE A 277 5.57 23.70 16.89
N ASN A 278 6.41 23.13 16.02
CA ASN A 278 6.43 23.47 14.59
C ASN A 278 5.08 23.18 13.92
N PHE A 279 4.44 22.05 14.26
CA PHE A 279 3.10 21.68 13.78
C PHE A 279 2.05 22.73 14.19
N HIS A 280 2.02 23.15 15.46
CA HIS A 280 1.11 24.22 15.87
C HIS A 280 1.44 25.57 15.20
N GLY A 281 2.71 25.82 14.89
CA GLY A 281 3.14 26.94 14.04
C GLY A 281 2.52 26.90 12.64
N LEU A 282 2.62 25.75 11.98
CA LEU A 282 1.99 25.50 10.69
C LEU A 282 0.47 25.77 10.73
N LEU A 283 -0.24 25.25 11.74
CA LEU A 283 -1.69 25.48 11.87
C LEU A 283 -2.04 26.96 11.98
N ARG A 284 -1.25 27.75 12.73
CA ARG A 284 -1.45 29.20 12.83
C ARG A 284 -1.21 29.89 11.49
N GLN A 285 -0.19 29.49 10.73
CA GLN A 285 0.10 30.07 9.41
C GLN A 285 -0.98 29.71 8.37
N ILE A 286 -1.49 28.47 8.39
CA ILE A 286 -2.63 28.07 7.56
C ILE A 286 -3.84 28.96 7.85
N ALA A 287 -4.18 29.15 9.12
CA ALA A 287 -5.29 30.01 9.53
C ALA A 287 -5.06 31.49 9.13
N ALA A 288 -3.84 32.00 9.27
CA ALA A 288 -3.49 33.37 8.88
C ALA A 288 -3.54 33.58 7.36
N GLY A 289 -3.20 32.55 6.58
CA GLY A 289 -3.28 32.53 5.13
C GLY A 289 -4.69 32.31 4.56
N GLY A 290 -5.73 32.38 5.39
CA GLY A 290 -7.13 32.22 4.97
C GLY A 290 -7.62 30.78 4.83
N GLY A 291 -6.78 29.79 5.17
CA GLY A 291 -7.18 28.38 5.20
C GLY A 291 -8.04 28.02 6.42
N GLN A 292 -8.47 26.76 6.48
CA GLN A 292 -9.27 26.27 7.60
C GLN A 292 -8.55 26.46 8.94
N LYS A 293 -9.28 26.97 9.93
CA LYS A 293 -8.84 26.99 11.33
C LYS A 293 -9.04 25.60 11.94
N PHE A 294 -7.94 24.86 12.06
CA PHE A 294 -7.92 23.56 12.73
C PHE A 294 -7.91 23.74 14.25
N ASP A 295 -8.83 23.05 14.94
CA ASP A 295 -8.84 22.94 16.39
C ASP A 295 -8.21 21.60 16.82
N PRO A 296 -7.00 21.59 17.40
CA PRO A 296 -6.34 20.36 17.86
C PRO A 296 -7.12 19.56 18.90
N SER A 297 -8.10 20.17 19.58
CA SER A 297 -8.97 19.47 20.54
C SER A 297 -10.10 18.69 19.85
N LYS A 298 -10.45 19.06 18.61
CA LYS A 298 -11.48 18.41 17.82
C LYS A 298 -10.88 17.26 17.01
N GLN A 299 -11.19 16.05 17.46
CA GLN A 299 -10.72 14.80 16.84
C GLN A 299 -11.23 14.61 15.40
N THR A 300 -12.34 15.26 15.06
CA THR A 300 -12.88 15.27 13.69
C THR A 300 -12.14 16.22 12.76
N GLN A 301 -11.20 17.04 13.26
CA GLN A 301 -10.40 17.97 12.45
C GLN A 301 -8.92 17.64 12.52
N VAL A 302 -8.40 17.32 13.71
CA VAL A 302 -6.98 17.05 13.94
C VAL A 302 -6.82 15.73 14.67
N ILE A 303 -6.06 14.82 14.08
CA ILE A 303 -5.83 13.46 14.58
C ILE A 303 -4.35 13.28 14.84
N ASP A 304 -3.97 13.31 16.11
CA ASP A 304 -2.65 12.88 16.58
C ASP A 304 -2.59 11.35 16.54
N THR A 305 -1.88 10.81 15.54
CA THR A 305 -1.83 9.36 15.29
C THR A 305 -1.09 8.64 16.42
N ASP A 306 -0.01 9.24 16.93
CA ASP A 306 0.81 8.65 18.00
C ASP A 306 0.00 8.52 19.29
N ARG A 307 -0.79 9.55 19.62
CA ARG A 307 -1.66 9.53 20.81
C ARG A 307 -2.81 8.52 20.69
N ARG A 308 -3.25 8.19 19.47
CA ARG A 308 -4.45 7.35 19.23
C ARG A 308 -4.13 5.89 19.02
N LEU A 309 -3.03 5.62 18.32
CA LEU A 309 -2.66 4.28 17.89
C LEU A 309 -1.35 3.80 18.53
N GLY A 310 -0.66 4.67 19.27
CA GLY A 310 0.71 4.40 19.71
C GLY A 310 1.71 4.62 18.58
N ASP A 311 2.95 4.22 18.82
CA ASP A 311 3.99 4.33 17.81
C ASP A 311 3.86 3.22 16.75
N THR A 312 3.17 3.52 15.65
CA THR A 312 2.99 2.62 14.49
C THR A 312 4.23 2.53 13.57
N GLY A 313 5.38 3.04 14.01
CA GLY A 313 6.68 2.89 13.35
C GLY A 313 6.69 3.34 11.89
N ALA A 314 7.26 2.52 11.02
CA ALA A 314 7.37 2.70 9.58
C ALA A 314 6.01 2.74 8.87
N THR A 315 4.92 2.27 9.50
CA THR A 315 3.58 2.27 8.91
C THR A 315 2.81 3.57 9.20
N THR A 316 3.37 4.48 10.01
CA THR A 316 2.65 5.67 10.50
C THR A 316 2.07 6.56 9.39
N PHE A 317 2.87 6.88 8.36
CA PHE A 317 2.39 7.73 7.26
C PHE A 317 1.23 7.07 6.49
N PHE A 318 1.30 5.76 6.26
CA PHE A 318 0.25 5.02 5.58
C PHE A 318 -1.00 4.86 6.44
N MET A 319 -0.85 4.79 7.77
CA MET A 319 -1.98 4.81 8.68
C MET A 319 -2.71 6.15 8.65
N GLN A 320 -1.97 7.27 8.62
CA GLN A 320 -2.54 8.60 8.42
C GLN A 320 -3.29 8.70 7.10
N MET A 321 -2.74 8.14 6.02
CA MET A 321 -3.44 8.06 4.73
C MET A 321 -4.74 7.25 4.84
N ALA A 322 -4.73 6.10 5.52
CA ALA A 322 -5.92 5.26 5.69
C ALA A 322 -7.01 6.01 6.47
N ILE A 323 -6.65 6.69 7.56
CA ILE A 323 -7.55 7.55 8.33
C ILE A 323 -8.12 8.67 7.45
N GLY A 324 -7.28 9.32 6.64
CA GLY A 324 -7.71 10.35 5.69
C GLY A 324 -8.67 9.84 4.63
N VAL A 325 -8.44 8.64 4.08
CA VAL A 325 -9.36 7.97 3.14
C VAL A 325 -10.70 7.70 3.83
N ILE A 326 -10.70 7.10 5.03
CA ILE A 326 -11.92 6.78 5.77
C ILE A 326 -12.74 8.05 6.04
N GLY A 327 -12.08 9.10 6.55
CA GLY A 327 -12.75 10.36 6.86
C GLY A 327 -13.29 11.06 5.60
N SER A 328 -12.51 11.10 4.51
CA SER A 328 -12.96 11.70 3.23
C SER A 328 -14.13 10.93 2.65
N TYR A 329 -14.08 9.60 2.69
CA TYR A 329 -15.16 8.77 2.18
C TYR A 329 -16.45 8.95 2.97
N ARG A 330 -16.38 9.00 4.30
CA ARG A 330 -17.57 9.06 5.17
C ARG A 330 -18.14 10.47 5.29
N GLU A 331 -17.30 11.47 5.51
CA GLU A 331 -17.72 12.83 5.85
C GLU A 331 -17.56 13.81 4.69
N GLY A 332 -16.74 13.47 3.69
CA GLY A 332 -16.41 14.37 2.60
C GLY A 332 -15.34 15.39 2.98
N GLY A 333 -14.99 16.26 2.05
CA GLY A 333 -13.86 17.19 2.20
C GLY A 333 -12.49 16.51 2.13
N VAL A 334 -11.47 17.31 1.82
CA VAL A 334 -10.10 16.84 1.66
C VAL A 334 -9.46 16.55 3.02
N SER A 335 -8.64 15.49 3.10
CA SER A 335 -7.80 15.18 4.26
C SER A 335 -6.33 15.42 3.97
N ALA A 336 -5.58 15.75 5.00
CA ALA A 336 -4.13 15.77 4.99
C ALA A 336 -3.57 14.65 5.87
N ALA A 337 -2.58 13.93 5.34
CA ALA A 337 -1.71 13.05 6.11
C ALA A 337 -0.33 13.72 6.18
N LEU A 338 0.14 14.02 7.39
CA LEU A 338 1.36 14.77 7.66
C LEU A 338 2.28 14.01 8.63
N ASN A 339 3.33 13.40 8.10
CA ASN A 339 4.33 12.71 8.91
C ASN A 339 5.49 13.65 9.23
N MET A 340 5.67 13.99 10.51
CA MET A 340 6.74 14.85 11.03
C MET A 340 7.66 14.10 12.02
N ARG A 341 7.70 12.77 11.92
CA ARG A 341 8.59 11.92 12.73
C ARG A 341 10.07 12.11 12.42
N ASP A 342 10.39 12.70 11.25
CA ASP A 342 11.75 13.10 10.89
C ASP A 342 12.01 14.57 11.21
N PRO A 343 12.99 14.89 12.08
CA PRO A 343 13.38 16.27 12.32
C PRO A 343 13.85 17.05 11.08
N LEU A 344 14.32 16.34 10.05
CA LEU A 344 14.98 16.90 8.88
C LEU A 344 14.08 17.00 7.64
N GLU A 345 12.96 16.29 7.61
CA GLU A 345 12.04 16.22 6.48
C GLU A 345 10.61 15.90 6.96
N ALA A 346 9.58 16.53 6.42
CA ALA A 346 8.20 16.14 6.67
C ALA A 346 7.56 15.59 5.39
N SER A 347 6.74 14.55 5.52
CA SER A 347 5.99 13.97 4.39
C SER A 347 4.54 14.45 4.45
N LEU A 348 4.04 15.04 3.37
CA LEU A 348 2.68 15.54 3.27
C LEU A 348 1.99 14.93 2.06
N VAL A 349 0.76 14.44 2.23
CA VAL A 349 -0.10 14.06 1.11
C VAL A 349 -1.55 14.45 1.39
N PHE A 350 -2.25 14.87 0.34
CA PHE A 350 -3.69 15.11 0.39
C PHE A 350 -4.49 13.96 -0.18
N ILE A 351 -5.66 13.73 0.40
CA ILE A 351 -6.64 12.74 -0.02
C ILE A 351 -7.97 13.45 -0.24
N SER A 352 -8.50 13.40 -1.44
CA SER A 352 -9.84 13.94 -1.73
C SER A 352 -10.90 12.85 -1.81
N PRO A 353 -12.16 13.19 -1.45
CA PRO A 353 -13.25 12.23 -1.49
C PRO A 353 -13.66 11.93 -2.93
N PRO A 354 -14.28 10.77 -3.19
CA PRO A 354 -15.03 10.59 -4.43
C PRO A 354 -16.28 11.48 -4.43
N PRO A 355 -16.92 11.71 -5.59
CA PRO A 355 -18.18 12.44 -5.68
C PRO A 355 -19.23 11.90 -4.70
N GLU A 356 -20.11 12.77 -4.19
CA GLU A 356 -21.08 12.43 -3.15
C GLU A 356 -22.00 11.27 -3.53
N ASP A 357 -22.41 11.16 -4.79
CA ASP A 357 -23.22 10.05 -5.31
C ASP A 357 -22.47 8.69 -5.34
N LYS A 358 -21.15 8.71 -5.17
CA LYS A 358 -20.29 7.52 -5.07
C LYS A 358 -19.86 7.20 -3.63
N ARG A 359 -20.24 8.04 -2.65
CA ARG A 359 -19.97 7.83 -1.22
C ARG A 359 -21.09 7.04 -0.55
N GLY A 360 -20.75 6.38 0.56
CA GLY A 360 -21.69 5.61 1.36
C GLY A 360 -21.94 4.19 0.84
N THR A 361 -23.11 3.66 1.17
CA THR A 361 -23.45 2.26 0.98
C THR A 361 -23.59 1.90 -0.51
N ARG A 362 -22.70 1.06 -1.07
CA ARG A 362 -22.82 0.54 -2.44
C ARG A 362 -23.33 -0.90 -2.39
N PHE A 363 -24.40 -1.21 -3.12
CA PHE A 363 -25.09 -2.51 -3.06
C PHE A 363 -25.60 -2.91 -1.67
N GLY A 364 -25.97 -1.94 -0.82
CA GLY A 364 -26.48 -2.23 0.53
C GLY A 364 -25.39 -2.45 1.60
N GLU A 365 -24.10 -2.33 1.25
CA GLU A 365 -22.99 -2.46 2.21
C GLU A 365 -22.09 -1.20 2.25
N ASP A 366 -21.73 -0.75 3.46
CA ASP A 366 -20.65 0.23 3.66
C ASP A 366 -19.32 -0.52 3.46
N PRO A 367 -18.50 -0.14 2.47
CA PRO A 367 -17.24 -0.84 2.18
C PRO A 367 -16.20 -0.73 3.30
N LEU A 368 -16.38 0.22 4.23
CA LEU A 368 -15.51 0.42 5.40
C LEU A 368 -16.14 -0.11 6.69
N LYS A 369 -17.36 -0.67 6.63
CA LYS A 369 -17.97 -1.32 7.79
C LYS A 369 -17.34 -2.69 7.96
N ASN A 370 -16.81 -2.94 9.16
CA ASN A 370 -16.33 -4.27 9.50
C ASN A 370 -17.50 -5.27 9.40
N LYS A 371 -17.31 -6.32 8.61
CA LYS A 371 -18.30 -7.39 8.40
C LYS A 371 -18.23 -8.47 9.48
N SER A 372 -17.20 -8.47 10.31
CA SER A 372 -17.07 -9.32 11.48
C SER A 372 -17.13 -8.48 12.75
N THR A 373 -17.99 -8.87 13.68
CA THR A 373 -17.81 -8.47 15.07
C THR A 373 -16.75 -9.41 15.64
N PRO A 374 -15.56 -8.93 16.05
CA PRO A 374 -14.62 -9.81 16.73
C PRO A 374 -15.32 -10.36 17.98
N VAL A 375 -15.33 -11.68 18.13
CA VAL A 375 -15.86 -12.35 19.32
C VAL A 375 -14.85 -12.13 20.42
N ILE A 376 -14.92 -10.95 21.05
CA ILE A 376 -14.13 -10.62 22.23
C ILE A 376 -14.93 -11.12 23.43
N ASP A 377 -14.50 -12.22 24.03
CA ASP A 377 -14.94 -12.59 25.37
C ASP A 377 -14.08 -11.78 26.36
N PRO A 378 -14.63 -10.83 27.13
CA PRO A 378 -13.87 -10.03 28.09
C PRO A 378 -13.08 -10.90 29.07
N ARG A 379 -13.56 -12.11 29.37
CA ARG A 379 -12.90 -13.06 30.28
C ARG A 379 -11.55 -13.56 29.78
N ASN A 380 -11.27 -13.46 28.48
CA ASN A 380 -9.96 -13.81 27.93
C ASN A 380 -8.83 -12.84 28.35
N TYR A 381 -9.19 -11.70 28.94
CA TYR A 381 -8.26 -10.67 29.42
C TYR A 381 -8.25 -10.53 30.94
N ASP A 382 -9.00 -11.39 31.65
CA ASP A 382 -8.89 -11.48 33.11
C ASP A 382 -7.48 -11.99 33.45
N ASP A 383 -6.82 -11.38 34.44
CA ASP A 383 -5.46 -11.77 34.82
C ASP A 383 -5.49 -13.23 35.31
N PRO A 384 -4.80 -14.17 34.63
CA PRO A 384 -4.80 -15.57 35.00
C PRO A 384 -4.19 -15.82 36.40
N ARG A 385 -3.56 -14.81 37.01
CA ARG A 385 -3.03 -14.87 38.38
C ARG A 385 -4.07 -14.50 39.45
N LEU A 386 -5.27 -14.06 39.06
CA LEU A 386 -6.37 -13.73 39.98
C LEU A 386 -7.32 -14.92 40.23
N HIS A 387 -6.99 -16.13 39.74
CA HIS A 387 -7.78 -17.36 39.91
C HIS A 387 -7.00 -18.49 40.57
#